data_AF-A0A7S3P4N3-F1
#
_entry.id   AF-A0A7S3P4N3-F1
#
_cell.length_a   1.000
_cell.length_b   1.000
_cell.length_c   1.000
_cell.angle_alpha   90.00
_cell.angle_beta   90.00
_cell.angle_gamma   90.00
#
_symmetry.space_group_name_H-M   'P 1'
#
loop_
_entity.id
_entity.type
_entity.pdbx_description
1 polymer ?
#
loop_
_entity_poly.entity_id
_entity_poly.type
_entity_poly.pdbx_seq_one_letter_code
_entity_poly.pdbx_strand_id
1 'polypeptide(L)'
;CSPHEMNLLVTHYGIAPEKLMLAPLLGNSIQAPNAMPSWSHRQDVCFVGGFRHDPNVDAVDQLLRLWPHIRQQLNERGSEKELPRLHIYGAFLTSTLRQKWHAKLRRATSMPDLEYCGISLDGFVSDLRHVLLGHRLMLAPLRFGAGLKGKFVEAWQSGLPVVTTPIGAEGFFHLETLHSFPGRVASSDEAFVKAVLDLYTNESAWNQAQEHTRAAADVSDSTAIVGDLQNHRSENQDDTLCWKRWIDIAAPWPDIVARFFGTMETLSERRKKDTTRAILWRETLRSTEFFSKYIEQKELHRRK
;
A
#
# COMPACT_ATOMS: atom_id res chain seq x y z
N CYS A 1 5.77 -8.56 -2.92
CA CYS A 1 7.21 -8.26 -3.01
C CYS A 1 7.41 -7.38 -4.22
N SER A 2 8.01 -6.20 -4.09
CA SER A 2 8.30 -5.28 -5.18
C SER A 2 9.64 -5.60 -5.86
N PRO A 3 9.90 -5.13 -7.09
CA PRO A 3 11.24 -5.23 -7.70
C PRO A 3 12.35 -4.65 -6.82
N HIS A 4 12.06 -3.59 -6.06
CA HIS A 4 13.00 -2.99 -5.11
C HIS A 4 13.37 -3.95 -3.98
N GLU A 5 12.36 -4.60 -3.38
CA GLU A 5 12.58 -5.60 -2.33
C GLU A 5 13.33 -6.82 -2.84
N MET A 6 13.03 -7.28 -4.06
CA MET A 6 13.77 -8.38 -4.70
C MET A 6 15.23 -8.01 -4.91
N ASN A 7 15.53 -6.78 -5.35
CA ASN A 7 16.91 -6.31 -5.48
C ASN A 7 17.63 -6.25 -4.12
N LEU A 8 16.94 -5.80 -3.06
CA LEU A 8 17.48 -5.78 -1.70
C LEU A 8 17.83 -7.20 -1.21
N LEU A 9 16.94 -8.17 -1.44
CA LEU A 9 17.17 -9.58 -1.08
C LEU A 9 18.41 -10.17 -1.75
N VAL A 10 18.62 -9.86 -3.04
CA VAL A 10 19.79 -10.33 -3.79
C VAL A 10 21.07 -9.63 -3.33
N THR A 11 21.06 -8.30 -3.33
CA THR A 11 22.28 -7.50 -3.18
C THR A 11 22.75 -7.38 -1.73
N HIS A 12 21.83 -7.28 -0.77
CA HIS A 12 22.17 -7.05 0.63
C HIS A 12 22.15 -8.35 1.44
N TYR A 13 21.15 -9.19 1.23
CA TYR A 13 20.98 -10.43 2.00
C TYR A 13 21.58 -11.66 1.32
N GLY A 14 22.15 -11.51 0.12
CA GLY A 14 22.81 -12.61 -0.60
C GLY A 14 21.87 -13.75 -0.98
N ILE A 15 20.57 -13.48 -1.09
CA ILE A 15 19.60 -14.50 -1.50
C ILE A 15 19.80 -14.78 -2.98
N ALA A 16 20.11 -16.02 -3.31
CA ALA A 16 20.36 -16.45 -4.67
C ALA A 16 19.15 -16.14 -5.58
N PRO A 17 19.32 -15.39 -6.70
CA PRO A 17 18.22 -14.96 -7.57
C PRO A 17 17.33 -16.10 -8.09
N GLU A 18 17.90 -17.30 -8.26
CA GLU A 18 17.16 -18.49 -8.66
C GLU A 18 16.09 -18.96 -7.66
N LYS A 19 16.18 -18.49 -6.40
CA LYS A 19 15.19 -18.74 -5.34
C LYS A 19 14.07 -17.70 -5.30
N LEU A 20 14.21 -16.60 -6.04
CA LEU A 20 13.29 -15.46 -5.99
C LEU A 20 12.50 -15.37 -7.29
N MET A 21 11.19 -15.15 -7.17
CA MET A 21 10.30 -14.81 -8.27
C MET A 21 9.37 -13.70 -7.83
N LEU A 22 9.19 -12.69 -8.66
CA LEU A 22 8.11 -11.72 -8.45
C LEU A 22 6.79 -12.40 -8.81
N ALA A 23 5.88 -12.44 -7.85
CA ALA A 23 4.49 -12.77 -8.12
C ALA A 23 3.73 -11.46 -8.36
N PRO A 24 2.89 -11.37 -9.41
CA PRO A 24 2.07 -10.19 -9.66
C PRO A 24 1.09 -9.95 -8.51
N LEU A 25 0.67 -8.70 -8.34
CA LEU A 25 -0.29 -8.34 -7.31
C LEU A 25 -1.65 -8.95 -7.65
N LEU A 26 -2.09 -9.87 -6.81
CA LEU A 26 -3.42 -10.47 -6.88
C LEU A 26 -4.46 -9.45 -6.39
N GLY A 27 -5.30 -8.97 -7.30
CA GLY A 27 -6.48 -8.16 -7.02
C GLY A 27 -7.70 -8.71 -7.74
N ASN A 28 -8.90 -8.31 -7.31
CA ASN A 28 -10.08 -8.52 -8.14
C ASN A 28 -9.96 -7.60 -9.35
N SER A 29 -10.10 -8.15 -10.56
CA SER A 29 -10.36 -7.33 -11.74
C SER A 29 -11.70 -6.67 -11.51
N ILE A 30 -11.69 -5.36 -11.38
CA ILE A 30 -12.89 -4.57 -11.20
C ILE A 30 -13.10 -3.86 -12.53
N GLN A 31 -14.15 -4.24 -13.26
CA GLN A 31 -14.52 -3.56 -14.50
C GLN A 31 -14.53 -2.05 -14.27
N ALA A 32 -13.69 -1.32 -15.00
CA ALA A 32 -13.70 0.14 -14.99
C ALA A 32 -15.13 0.63 -15.26
N PRO A 33 -15.59 1.68 -14.58
CA PRO A 33 -16.90 2.25 -14.90
C PRO A 33 -16.90 2.71 -16.36
N ASN A 34 -18.05 2.59 -17.04
CA ASN A 34 -18.17 3.01 -18.45
C ASN A 34 -17.76 4.48 -18.67
N ALA A 35 -17.86 5.33 -17.64
CA ALA A 35 -17.35 6.69 -17.64
C ALA A 35 -16.73 7.03 -16.28
N MET A 36 -15.51 7.57 -16.29
CA MET A 36 -14.87 8.10 -15.08
C MET A 36 -15.40 9.49 -14.77
N PRO A 37 -15.72 9.81 -13.50
CA PRO A 37 -16.05 11.17 -13.10
C PRO A 37 -14.90 12.13 -13.44
N SER A 38 -15.24 13.26 -14.07
CA SER A 38 -14.31 14.34 -14.38
C SER A 38 -13.87 15.08 -13.11
N TRP A 39 -12.84 15.92 -13.26
CA TRP A 39 -12.32 16.78 -12.18
C TRP A 39 -13.41 17.59 -11.46
N SER A 40 -14.35 18.17 -12.22
CA SER A 40 -15.45 19.01 -11.71
C SER A 40 -16.54 18.26 -10.93
N HIS A 41 -16.69 16.96 -11.16
CA HIS A 41 -17.65 16.11 -10.44
C HIS A 41 -17.06 15.49 -9.16
N ARG A 42 -15.79 15.80 -8.87
CA ARG A 42 -15.06 15.30 -7.71
C ARG A 42 -14.73 16.46 -6.80
N GLN A 43 -14.69 16.23 -5.50
CA GLN A 43 -14.29 17.21 -4.50
C GLN A 43 -13.46 16.52 -3.41
N ASP A 44 -12.96 17.28 -2.45
CA ASP A 44 -12.27 16.73 -1.29
C ASP A 44 -11.05 15.87 -1.62
N VAL A 45 -10.38 15.42 -0.56
CA VAL A 45 -9.24 14.50 -0.66
C VAL A 45 -9.40 13.38 0.35
N CYS A 46 -8.84 12.21 0.07
CA CYS A 46 -8.92 11.07 0.98
C CYS A 46 -7.57 10.43 1.29
N PHE A 47 -7.50 9.76 2.43
CA PHE A 47 -6.51 8.73 2.76
C PHE A 47 -7.24 7.42 3.03
N VAL A 48 -6.69 6.31 2.54
CA VAL A 48 -7.20 4.96 2.81
C VAL A 48 -6.11 4.11 3.44
N GLY A 49 -6.42 3.41 4.52
CA GLY A 49 -5.52 2.39 5.06
C GLY A 49 -5.99 1.74 6.36
N GLY A 50 -5.70 0.45 6.55
CA GLY A 50 -5.96 -0.24 7.82
C GLY A 50 -5.01 0.22 8.94
N PHE A 51 -5.55 0.55 10.10
CA PHE A 51 -4.79 1.14 11.21
C PHE A 51 -4.12 0.13 12.17
N ARG A 52 -4.01 -1.14 11.74
CA ARG A 52 -3.10 -2.13 12.33
C ARG A 52 -1.68 -2.07 11.76
N HIS A 53 -1.47 -1.26 10.72
CA HIS A 53 -0.19 -1.08 10.06
C HIS A 53 0.37 0.30 10.41
N ASP A 54 1.53 0.31 11.08
CA ASP A 54 2.21 1.53 11.50
C ASP A 54 2.45 2.55 10.36
N PRO A 55 2.78 2.15 9.11
CA PRO A 55 2.89 3.09 8.00
C PRO A 55 1.63 3.93 7.74
N ASN A 56 0.44 3.35 7.95
CA ASN A 56 -0.82 4.07 7.72
C ASN A 56 -1.11 5.05 8.86
N VAL A 57 -0.82 4.65 10.11
CA VAL A 57 -0.93 5.55 11.26
C VAL A 57 0.02 6.73 11.11
N ASP A 58 1.24 6.46 10.65
CA ASP A 58 2.24 7.47 10.37
C ASP A 58 1.84 8.43 9.25
N ALA A 59 1.29 7.92 8.14
CA ALA A 59 0.84 8.74 7.03
C ALA A 59 -0.27 9.71 7.46
N VAL A 60 -1.25 9.25 8.26
CA VAL A 60 -2.25 10.15 8.85
C VAL A 60 -1.57 11.15 9.77
N ASP A 61 -0.62 10.72 10.60
CA ASP A 61 0.16 11.59 11.47
C ASP A 61 0.92 12.70 10.70
N GLN A 62 1.33 12.47 9.45
CA GLN A 62 1.88 13.48 8.54
C GLN A 62 0.79 14.36 7.94
N LEU A 63 -0.32 13.79 7.50
CA LEU A 63 -1.45 14.54 6.94
C LEU A 63 -2.01 15.54 7.97
N LEU A 64 -2.12 15.17 9.24
CA LEU A 64 -2.56 16.09 10.30
C LEU A 64 -1.63 17.30 10.46
N ARG A 65 -0.34 17.15 10.12
CA ARG A 65 0.65 18.22 10.18
C ARG A 65 0.60 19.12 8.93
N LEU A 66 0.41 18.52 7.75
CA LEU A 66 0.45 19.22 6.47
C LEU A 66 -0.90 19.85 6.08
N TRP A 67 -2.00 19.18 6.42
CA TRP A 67 -3.35 19.53 5.96
C TRP A 67 -3.81 20.95 6.34
N PRO A 68 -3.59 21.46 7.56
CA PRO A 68 -3.98 22.83 7.90
C PRO A 68 -3.37 23.87 6.94
N HIS A 69 -2.11 23.67 6.56
CA HIS A 69 -1.42 24.56 5.64
C HIS A 69 -1.90 24.40 4.18
N ILE A 70 -2.12 23.16 3.74
CA ILE A 70 -2.71 22.88 2.41
C ILE A 70 -4.08 23.56 2.29
N ARG A 71 -4.95 23.38 3.28
CA ARG A 71 -6.31 23.91 3.29
C ARG A 71 -6.32 25.44 3.35
N GLN A 72 -5.40 26.06 4.10
CA GLN A 72 -5.22 27.51 4.09
C GLN A 72 -4.83 28.02 2.70
N GLN A 73 -3.85 27.40 2.03
CA GLN A 73 -3.42 27.83 0.71
C GLN A 73 -4.51 27.64 -0.36
N LEU A 74 -5.35 26.59 -0.24
CA LEU A 74 -6.52 26.40 -1.12
C LEU A 74 -7.56 27.50 -0.91
N ASN A 75 -7.77 27.95 0.33
CA ASN A 75 -8.64 29.07 0.64
C ASN A 75 -8.14 30.39 0.03
N GLU A 76 -6.84 30.68 0.17
CA GLU A 76 -6.23 31.89 -0.38
C GLU A 76 -6.29 31.95 -1.91
N ARG A 77 -6.30 30.80 -2.58
CA ARG A 77 -6.43 30.70 -4.05
C ARG A 77 -7.88 30.80 -4.55
N GLY A 78 -8.86 30.94 -3.65
CA GLY A 78 -10.28 31.08 -3.99
C GLY A 78 -10.83 29.91 -4.80
N SER A 79 -10.27 28.71 -4.60
CA SER A 79 -10.42 27.63 -5.57
C SER A 79 -11.83 27.04 -5.66
N GLU A 80 -12.68 27.18 -4.62
CA GLU A 80 -14.04 26.63 -4.60
C GLU A 80 -14.99 27.41 -3.67
N LYS A 81 -16.31 27.19 -3.84
CA LYS A 81 -17.39 27.75 -2.99
C LYS A 81 -17.34 27.21 -1.56
N GLU A 82 -16.88 25.98 -1.40
CA GLU A 82 -16.64 25.33 -0.10
C GLU A 82 -15.20 24.83 -0.03
N LEU A 83 -14.58 24.93 1.14
CA LEU A 83 -13.21 24.47 1.31
C LEU A 83 -13.16 22.95 1.41
N PRO A 84 -12.18 22.31 0.74
CA PRO A 84 -12.06 20.87 0.77
C PRO A 84 -11.85 20.32 2.17
N ARG A 85 -12.28 19.08 2.33
CA ARG A 85 -12.11 18.22 3.49
C ARG A 85 -11.14 17.09 3.16
N LEU A 86 -10.43 16.64 4.20
CA LEU A 86 -9.62 15.43 4.18
C LEU A 86 -10.39 14.31 4.86
N HIS A 87 -10.72 13.26 4.12
CA HIS A 87 -11.41 12.08 4.60
C HIS A 87 -10.43 10.94 4.90
N ILE A 88 -10.54 10.34 6.08
CA ILE A 88 -9.68 9.24 6.52
C ILE A 88 -10.51 7.96 6.65
N TYR A 89 -10.30 7.06 5.69
CA TYR A 89 -10.94 5.75 5.60
C TYR A 89 -10.01 4.63 6.05
N GLY A 90 -10.57 3.62 6.70
CA GLY A 90 -9.83 2.44 7.12
C GLY A 90 -10.47 1.65 8.25
N ALA A 91 -10.29 0.32 8.18
CA ALA A 91 -10.61 -0.57 9.29
C ALA A 91 -9.70 -0.33 10.50
N PHE A 92 -10.16 -0.77 11.68
CA PHE A 92 -9.43 -0.71 12.95
C PHE A 92 -9.16 0.69 13.48
N LEU A 93 -10.00 1.67 13.12
CA LEU A 93 -9.95 3.01 13.69
C LEU A 93 -10.53 3.02 15.11
N THR A 94 -9.67 2.80 16.11
CA THR A 94 -10.07 2.74 17.52
C THR A 94 -10.36 4.12 18.12
N SER A 95 -11.15 4.16 19.19
CA SER A 95 -11.40 5.39 19.96
C SER A 95 -10.11 6.02 20.49
N THR A 96 -9.14 5.21 20.92
CA THR A 96 -7.81 5.67 21.35
C THR A 96 -7.07 6.39 20.23
N LEU A 97 -7.11 5.85 19.00
CA LEU A 97 -6.44 6.47 17.86
C LEU A 97 -7.12 7.79 17.46
N ARG A 98 -8.46 7.82 17.47
CA ARG A 98 -9.24 9.06 17.27
C ARG A 98 -8.83 10.12 18.30
N GLN A 99 -8.83 9.78 19.59
CA GLN A 99 -8.44 10.70 20.67
C GLN A 99 -6.99 11.19 20.52
N LYS A 100 -6.05 10.30 20.18
CA LYS A 100 -4.64 10.65 19.90
C LYS A 100 -4.57 11.73 18.82
N TRP A 101 -5.28 11.55 17.71
CA TRP A 101 -5.24 12.49 16.58
C TRP A 101 -5.91 13.83 16.88
N HIS A 102 -7.06 13.83 17.57
CA HIS A 102 -7.65 15.07 18.08
C HIS A 102 -6.69 15.83 18.99
N ALA A 103 -6.06 15.13 19.95
CA ALA A 103 -5.11 15.75 20.89
C ALA A 103 -3.83 16.24 20.19
N LYS A 104 -3.37 15.54 19.15
CA LYS A 104 -2.19 15.95 18.37
C LYS A 104 -2.49 17.22 17.56
N LEU A 105 -3.63 17.27 16.90
CA LEU A 105 -4.06 18.45 16.14
C LEU A 105 -4.19 19.68 17.04
N ARG A 106 -4.90 19.56 18.17
CA ARG A 106 -5.04 20.64 19.17
C ARG A 106 -3.71 21.18 19.71
N ARG A 107 -2.66 20.34 19.72
CA ARG A 107 -1.31 20.77 20.14
C ARG A 107 -0.54 21.46 19.02
N ALA A 108 -0.83 21.11 17.77
CA ALA A 108 -0.15 21.65 16.59
C ALA A 108 -0.83 22.91 16.04
N THR A 109 -2.10 23.15 16.36
CA THR A 109 -2.90 24.26 15.84
C THR A 109 -3.77 24.86 16.94
N SER A 110 -4.28 26.08 16.71
CA SER A 110 -5.26 26.72 17.59
C SER A 110 -6.69 26.21 17.40
N MET A 111 -6.88 25.11 16.65
CA MET A 111 -8.21 24.60 16.29
C MET A 111 -8.72 23.62 17.36
N PRO A 112 -10.04 23.63 17.67
CA PRO A 112 -10.59 22.84 18.77
C PRO A 112 -10.61 21.32 18.46
N ASP A 113 -10.82 20.95 17.21
CA ASP A 113 -10.87 19.55 16.77
C ASP A 113 -10.58 19.40 15.27
N LEU A 114 -10.66 18.15 14.80
CA LEU A 114 -10.40 17.75 13.42
C LEU A 114 -11.44 18.32 12.45
N GLU A 115 -12.71 18.47 12.85
CA GLU A 115 -13.78 18.94 11.98
C GLU A 115 -13.57 20.41 11.61
N TYR A 116 -13.15 21.24 12.57
CA TYR A 116 -12.78 22.64 12.32
C TYR A 116 -11.59 22.75 11.35
N CYS A 117 -10.66 21.79 11.39
CA CYS A 117 -9.58 21.69 10.40
C CYS A 117 -10.01 21.07 9.06
N GLY A 118 -11.29 20.72 8.89
CA GLY A 118 -11.79 20.06 7.67
C GLY A 118 -11.23 18.65 7.52
N ILE A 119 -11.13 17.90 8.61
CA ILE A 119 -10.66 16.51 8.62
C ILE A 119 -11.79 15.61 9.14
N SER A 120 -12.20 14.63 8.35
CA SER A 120 -13.19 13.62 8.73
C SER A 120 -12.52 12.27 9.03
N LEU A 121 -12.94 11.64 10.12
CA LEU A 121 -12.50 10.30 10.51
C LEU A 121 -13.61 9.29 10.25
N ASP A 122 -13.80 8.93 8.98
CA ASP A 122 -14.95 8.13 8.53
C ASP A 122 -14.82 6.65 8.89
N GLY A 123 -13.58 6.12 8.96
CA GLY A 123 -13.34 4.72 9.34
C GLY A 123 -13.66 3.72 8.23
N PHE A 124 -14.21 2.56 8.58
CA PHE A 124 -14.45 1.48 7.62
C PHE A 124 -15.64 1.82 6.70
N VAL A 125 -15.47 1.57 5.40
CA VAL A 125 -16.51 1.70 4.38
C VAL A 125 -16.71 0.37 3.68
N SER A 126 -17.96 -0.01 3.45
CA SER A 126 -18.30 -1.29 2.80
C SER A 126 -18.06 -1.27 1.29
N ASP A 127 -18.24 -0.12 0.65
CA ASP A 127 -17.95 0.10 -0.76
C ASP A 127 -16.94 1.26 -0.88
N LEU A 128 -15.66 0.89 -0.88
CA LEU A 128 -14.58 1.85 -1.02
C LEU A 128 -14.60 2.53 -2.40
N ARG A 129 -14.96 1.79 -3.46
CA ARG A 129 -14.93 2.31 -4.82
C ARG A 129 -15.92 3.46 -4.99
N HIS A 130 -17.14 3.29 -4.52
CA HIS A 130 -18.16 4.34 -4.54
C HIS A 130 -17.65 5.62 -3.90
N VAL A 131 -16.95 5.50 -2.76
CA VAL A 131 -16.35 6.64 -2.06
C VAL A 131 -15.22 7.27 -2.87
N LEU A 132 -14.31 6.48 -3.45
CA LEU A 132 -13.18 6.97 -4.25
C LEU A 132 -13.62 7.70 -5.53
N LEU A 133 -14.79 7.39 -6.09
CA LEU A 133 -15.33 8.07 -7.26
C LEU A 133 -15.72 9.54 -6.99
N GLY A 134 -16.04 9.88 -5.74
CA GLY A 134 -16.38 11.26 -5.35
C GLY A 134 -15.16 12.13 -5.02
N HIS A 135 -14.01 11.52 -4.71
CA HIS A 135 -12.83 12.26 -4.26
C HIS A 135 -12.01 12.81 -5.41
N ARG A 136 -11.38 13.97 -5.21
CA ARG A 136 -10.49 14.58 -6.23
C ARG A 136 -9.07 14.06 -6.14
N LEU A 137 -8.54 13.81 -4.94
CA LEU A 137 -7.18 13.26 -4.76
C LEU A 137 -7.13 12.20 -3.65
N MET A 138 -6.26 11.21 -3.82
CA MET A 138 -5.78 10.41 -2.71
C MET A 138 -4.42 10.92 -2.22
N LEU A 139 -4.28 11.18 -0.93
CA LEU A 139 -3.03 11.60 -0.30
C LEU A 139 -2.44 10.43 0.49
N ALA A 140 -1.15 10.13 0.31
CA ALA A 140 -0.47 9.05 1.02
C ALA A 140 1.01 9.38 1.29
N PRO A 141 1.32 10.27 2.25
CA PRO A 141 2.69 10.67 2.58
C PRO A 141 3.44 9.58 3.39
N LEU A 142 3.72 8.43 2.77
CA LEU A 142 4.32 7.27 3.42
C LEU A 142 5.82 7.48 3.69
N ARG A 143 6.27 7.39 4.94
CA ARG A 143 7.70 7.56 5.28
C ARG A 143 8.47 6.25 5.44
N PHE A 144 7.75 5.15 5.52
CA PHE A 144 8.27 3.79 5.58
C PHE A 144 7.16 2.83 5.16
N GLY A 145 7.53 1.59 4.87
CA GLY A 145 6.62 0.56 4.41
C GLY A 145 7.32 -0.39 3.45
N ALA A 146 6.62 -1.45 3.08
CA ALA A 146 7.12 -2.48 2.20
C ALA A 146 6.01 -2.91 1.23
N GLY A 147 6.39 -3.57 0.15
CA GLY A 147 5.50 -4.11 -0.86
C GLY A 147 4.79 -3.06 -1.72
N LEU A 148 3.85 -3.57 -2.53
CA LEU A 148 2.94 -2.80 -3.36
C LEU A 148 1.77 -2.31 -2.51
N LYS A 149 1.40 -1.04 -2.67
CA LYS A 149 0.34 -0.41 -1.89
C LYS A 149 -0.98 -0.63 -2.61
N GLY A 150 -1.76 -1.66 -2.23
CA GLY A 150 -3.05 -1.98 -2.85
C GLY A 150 -4.01 -0.79 -2.97
N LYS A 151 -3.99 0.12 -1.99
CA LYS A 151 -4.76 1.39 -2.02
C LYS A 151 -4.50 2.27 -3.24
N PHE A 152 -3.31 2.20 -3.84
CA PHE A 152 -3.00 2.97 -5.06
C PHE A 152 -3.65 2.33 -6.28
N VAL A 153 -3.65 1.00 -6.34
CA VAL A 153 -4.34 0.27 -7.41
C VAL A 153 -5.85 0.54 -7.36
N GLU A 154 -6.46 0.49 -6.17
CA GLU A 154 -7.88 0.83 -5.97
C GLU A 154 -8.20 2.28 -6.37
N ALA A 155 -7.29 3.23 -6.05
CA ALA A 155 -7.39 4.62 -6.48
C ALA A 155 -7.36 4.74 -8.01
N TRP A 156 -6.39 4.10 -8.66
CA TRP A 156 -6.20 4.19 -10.10
C TRP A 156 -7.32 3.49 -10.89
N GLN A 157 -7.82 2.35 -10.40
CA GLN A 157 -9.05 1.71 -10.91
C GLN A 157 -10.28 2.62 -10.77
N SER A 158 -10.24 3.57 -9.83
CA SER A 158 -11.26 4.61 -9.63
C SER A 158 -10.89 5.94 -10.30
N GLY A 159 -9.82 5.98 -11.11
CA GLY A 159 -9.38 7.16 -11.86
C GLY A 159 -8.99 8.33 -10.96
N LEU A 160 -8.50 8.01 -9.77
CA LEU A 160 -8.16 8.95 -8.72
C LEU A 160 -6.64 9.14 -8.69
N PRO A 161 -6.13 10.33 -9.03
CA PRO A 161 -4.71 10.63 -8.89
C PRO A 161 -4.24 10.54 -7.43
N VAL A 162 -3.01 10.05 -7.25
CA VAL A 162 -2.38 9.85 -5.94
C VAL A 162 -1.24 10.83 -5.74
N VAL A 163 -1.16 11.49 -4.58
CA VAL A 163 0.05 12.21 -4.14
C VAL A 163 0.74 11.43 -3.04
N THR A 164 1.99 11.04 -3.28
CA THR A 164 2.75 10.16 -2.39
C THR A 164 4.23 10.56 -2.31
N THR A 165 5.00 9.88 -1.47
CA THR A 165 6.46 9.98 -1.38
C THR A 165 7.16 8.97 -2.30
N PRO A 166 8.49 9.09 -2.53
CA PRO A 166 9.28 8.06 -3.21
C PRO A 166 9.09 6.67 -2.61
N ILE A 167 9.10 6.58 -1.27
CA ILE A 167 8.88 5.32 -0.54
C ILE A 167 7.49 4.75 -0.83
N GLY A 168 6.48 5.62 -0.91
CA GLY A 168 5.13 5.20 -1.27
C GLY A 168 5.04 4.67 -2.71
N ALA A 169 5.72 5.32 -3.65
CA ALA A 169 5.74 4.94 -5.07
C ALA A 169 6.55 3.66 -5.36
N GLU A 170 7.37 3.19 -4.41
CA GLU A 170 8.14 1.96 -4.56
C GLU A 170 7.27 0.78 -5.03
N GLY A 171 7.78 0.09 -6.04
CA GLY A 171 7.19 -1.12 -6.61
C GLY A 171 6.24 -0.91 -7.77
N PHE A 172 5.72 0.30 -7.98
CA PHE A 172 4.88 0.61 -9.14
C PHE A 172 5.66 1.21 -10.30
N PHE A 173 6.62 2.09 -10.00
CA PHE A 173 7.37 2.82 -11.02
C PHE A 173 8.85 2.86 -10.62
N HIS A 174 9.72 2.67 -11.61
CA HIS A 174 11.13 2.99 -11.48
C HIS A 174 11.33 4.51 -11.61
N LEU A 175 12.47 5.03 -11.13
CA LEU A 175 12.80 6.46 -11.22
C LEU A 175 12.64 7.01 -12.65
N GLU A 176 12.99 6.22 -13.66
CA GLU A 176 12.90 6.57 -15.08
C GLU A 176 11.45 6.70 -15.60
N THR A 177 10.51 5.95 -15.01
CA THR A 177 9.08 5.95 -15.39
C THR A 177 8.22 6.83 -14.48
N LEU A 178 8.82 7.59 -13.56
CA LEU A 178 8.07 8.46 -12.63
C LEU A 178 7.23 9.54 -13.33
N HIS A 179 7.60 9.93 -14.56
CA HIS A 179 6.82 10.89 -15.36
C HIS A 179 5.44 10.35 -15.74
N SER A 180 5.27 9.02 -15.81
CA SER A 180 4.00 8.33 -16.06
C SER A 180 3.26 7.97 -14.78
N PHE A 181 3.72 8.41 -13.60
CA PHE A 181 3.03 8.14 -12.35
C PHE A 181 1.62 8.78 -12.37
N PRO A 182 0.54 8.03 -12.05
CA PRO A 182 -0.83 8.57 -12.02
C PRO A 182 -1.08 9.44 -10.79
N GLY A 183 -0.50 10.65 -10.83
CA GLY A 183 -0.53 11.64 -9.76
C GLY A 183 0.82 12.36 -9.61
N ARG A 184 1.36 12.43 -8.39
CA ARG A 184 2.65 13.07 -8.10
C ARG A 184 3.43 12.31 -7.01
N VAL A 185 4.75 12.28 -7.18
CA VAL A 185 5.71 11.78 -6.18
C VAL A 185 6.51 12.96 -5.65
N ALA A 186 6.46 13.20 -4.35
CA ALA A 186 7.10 14.34 -3.69
C ALA A 186 8.07 13.89 -2.60
N SER A 187 9.31 14.36 -2.67
CA SER A 187 10.40 14.00 -1.75
C SER A 187 10.54 14.91 -0.53
N SER A 188 9.79 16.01 -0.47
CA SER A 188 9.75 16.93 0.69
C SER A 188 8.32 17.37 0.99
N ASP A 189 8.12 17.95 2.17
CA ASP A 189 6.82 18.48 2.58
C ASP A 189 6.36 19.63 1.67
N GLU A 190 7.27 20.53 1.28
CA GLU A 190 6.97 21.65 0.39
C GLU A 190 6.59 21.15 -1.00
N ALA A 191 7.32 20.15 -1.51
CA ALA A 191 6.99 19.51 -2.79
C ALA A 191 5.64 18.79 -2.71
N PHE A 192 5.32 18.17 -1.57
CA PHE A 192 4.06 17.47 -1.36
C PHE A 192 2.89 18.47 -1.37
N VAL A 193 3.00 19.56 -0.60
CA VAL A 193 2.00 20.64 -0.58
C VAL A 193 1.82 21.23 -1.98
N LYS A 194 2.91 21.56 -2.68
CA LYS A 194 2.85 22.09 -4.05
C LYS A 194 2.15 21.11 -5.01
N ALA A 195 2.45 19.81 -4.91
CA ALA A 195 1.83 18.78 -5.72
C ALA A 195 0.32 18.64 -5.45
N VAL A 196 -0.10 18.71 -4.18
CA VAL A 196 -1.53 18.72 -3.82
C VAL A 196 -2.22 19.94 -4.42
N LEU A 197 -1.64 21.14 -4.27
CA LEU A 197 -2.23 22.38 -4.78
C LEU A 197 -2.33 22.39 -6.30
N ASP A 198 -1.28 21.95 -7.01
CA ASP A 198 -1.29 21.81 -8.48
C ASP A 198 -2.44 20.92 -8.91
N LEU A 199 -2.45 19.64 -8.49
CA LEU A 199 -3.49 18.70 -8.92
C LEU A 199 -4.90 19.07 -8.45
N TYR A 200 -5.05 19.71 -7.29
CA TYR A 200 -6.38 20.04 -6.77
C TYR A 200 -6.99 21.24 -7.51
N THR A 201 -6.18 22.20 -7.96
CA THR A 201 -6.65 23.47 -8.56
C THR A 201 -6.48 23.56 -10.08
N ASN A 202 -5.70 22.67 -10.69
CA ASN A 202 -5.40 22.66 -12.11
C ASN A 202 -6.04 21.43 -12.79
N GLU A 203 -7.21 21.63 -13.41
CA GLU A 203 -7.96 20.59 -14.12
C GLU A 203 -7.12 19.90 -15.21
N SER A 204 -6.29 20.65 -15.95
CA SER A 204 -5.43 20.08 -16.99
C SER A 204 -4.38 19.12 -16.42
N ALA A 205 -3.69 19.54 -15.34
CA ALA A 205 -2.71 18.69 -14.66
C ALA A 205 -3.37 17.44 -14.04
N TRP A 206 -4.59 17.58 -13.56
CA TRP A 206 -5.37 16.46 -13.02
C TRP A 206 -5.81 15.48 -14.10
N ASN A 207 -6.32 15.98 -15.24
CA ASN A 207 -6.74 15.14 -16.37
C ASN A 207 -5.56 14.33 -16.92
N GLN A 208 -4.37 14.95 -17.07
CA GLN A 208 -3.15 14.23 -17.43
C GLN A 208 -2.80 13.12 -16.44
N ALA A 209 -2.94 13.39 -15.13
CA ALA A 209 -2.70 12.37 -14.11
C ALA A 209 -3.74 11.23 -14.16
N GLN A 210 -5.00 11.54 -14.47
CA GLN A 210 -6.08 10.56 -14.64
C GLN A 210 -5.86 9.69 -15.90
N GLU A 211 -5.34 10.24 -16.99
CA GLU A 211 -5.05 9.45 -18.19
C GLU A 211 -4.07 8.30 -17.90
N HIS A 212 -3.07 8.55 -17.05
CA HIS A 212 -2.12 7.53 -16.61
C HIS A 212 -2.75 6.47 -15.70
N THR A 213 -3.90 6.72 -15.05
CA THR A 213 -4.51 5.74 -14.14
C THR A 213 -5.03 4.53 -14.89
N ARG A 214 -5.46 4.70 -16.15
CA ARG A 214 -5.97 3.60 -16.98
C ARG A 214 -4.89 2.56 -17.23
N ALA A 215 -3.72 3.00 -17.72
CA ALA A 215 -2.58 2.12 -17.94
C ALA A 215 -2.09 1.47 -16.64
N ALA A 216 -2.10 2.20 -15.52
CA ALA A 216 -1.69 1.66 -14.22
C ALA A 216 -2.71 0.68 -13.61
N ALA A 217 -4.00 0.83 -13.92
CA ALA A 217 -5.06 -0.10 -13.53
C ALA A 217 -4.95 -1.42 -14.33
N ASP A 218 -4.59 -1.35 -15.62
CA ASP A 218 -4.45 -2.54 -16.47
C ASP A 218 -3.31 -3.47 -16.02
N VAL A 219 -2.28 -2.94 -15.34
CA VAL A 219 -1.22 -3.74 -14.69
C VAL A 219 -1.80 -4.69 -13.62
N SER A 220 -3.00 -4.41 -13.10
CA SER A 220 -3.72 -5.31 -12.18
C SER A 220 -4.68 -6.30 -12.87
N ASP A 221 -5.11 -6.00 -14.10
CA ASP A 221 -6.11 -6.79 -14.86
C ASP A 221 -5.52 -8.03 -15.53
N SER A 222 -4.20 -8.21 -15.51
CA SER A 222 -3.56 -9.47 -15.93
C SER A 222 -3.85 -10.66 -14.98
N THR A 223 -4.75 -10.51 -14.00
CA THR A 223 -4.86 -11.40 -12.83
C THR A 223 -6.28 -11.48 -12.22
N ALA A 224 -7.30 -11.80 -13.02
CA ALA A 224 -8.70 -11.94 -12.57
C ALA A 224 -9.03 -13.24 -11.78
N ILE A 225 -8.24 -13.64 -10.76
CA ILE A 225 -8.40 -14.98 -10.11
C ILE A 225 -8.67 -14.95 -8.58
N VAL A 226 -8.73 -13.78 -7.96
CA VAL A 226 -8.76 -13.69 -6.48
C VAL A 226 -10.14 -13.97 -5.84
N GLY A 227 -11.23 -13.77 -6.59
CA GLY A 227 -12.60 -13.90 -6.07
C GLY A 227 -12.94 -15.27 -5.47
N ASP A 228 -12.40 -16.34 -6.05
CA ASP A 228 -12.73 -17.72 -5.64
C ASP A 228 -11.93 -18.20 -4.41
N LEU A 229 -10.79 -17.58 -4.12
CA LEU A 229 -9.91 -18.01 -3.02
C LEU A 229 -10.39 -17.56 -1.63
N GLN A 230 -11.14 -16.46 -1.54
CA GLN A 230 -11.56 -15.91 -0.24
C GLN A 230 -12.81 -16.60 0.35
N ASN A 231 -13.69 -17.15 -0.50
CA ASN A 231 -14.93 -17.79 -0.07
C ASN A 231 -14.76 -19.23 0.47
N HIS A 232 -13.57 -19.82 0.39
CA HIS A 232 -13.35 -21.25 0.67
C HIS A 232 -12.38 -21.55 1.81
N ARG A 233 -11.97 -20.53 2.59
CA ARG A 233 -11.13 -20.71 3.79
C ARG A 233 -11.85 -21.32 5.00
N SER A 234 -13.18 -21.49 4.95
CA SER A 234 -13.96 -21.96 6.10
C SER A 234 -14.06 -23.48 6.26
N GLU A 235 -13.59 -24.28 5.31
CA GLU A 235 -13.83 -25.74 5.33
C GLU A 235 -12.60 -26.56 4.88
N ASN A 236 -11.72 -26.92 5.83
CA ASN A 236 -11.01 -28.21 5.99
C ASN A 236 -9.56 -28.10 6.52
N GLN A 237 -9.21 -29.04 7.40
CA GLN A 237 -7.98 -29.12 8.23
C GLN A 237 -6.79 -29.88 7.58
N ASP A 238 -6.69 -29.95 6.25
CA ASP A 238 -5.60 -30.71 5.60
C ASP A 238 -4.73 -29.82 4.67
N ASP A 239 -3.60 -29.36 5.21
CA ASP A 239 -2.66 -28.43 4.57
C ASP A 239 -1.98 -28.99 3.30
N THR A 240 -2.05 -30.31 3.07
CA THR A 240 -1.48 -30.93 1.85
C THR A 240 -2.36 -30.77 0.61
N LEU A 241 -3.68 -30.60 0.79
CA LEU A 241 -4.66 -30.38 -0.29
C LEU A 241 -4.77 -28.91 -0.74
N CYS A 242 -4.25 -27.98 0.06
CA CYS A 242 -4.21 -26.54 -0.23
C CYS A 242 -3.52 -26.24 -1.58
N TRP A 243 -2.41 -26.91 -1.87
CA TRP A 243 -1.55 -26.60 -3.02
C TRP A 243 -2.08 -27.15 -4.35
N LYS A 244 -2.66 -28.36 -4.34
CA LYS A 244 -3.35 -28.91 -5.51
C LYS A 244 -4.51 -28.02 -5.92
N ARG A 245 -5.32 -27.56 -4.95
CA ARG A 245 -6.39 -26.59 -5.20
C ARG A 245 -5.87 -25.23 -5.68
N TRP A 246 -4.73 -24.77 -5.17
CA TRP A 246 -4.06 -23.57 -5.69
C TRP A 246 -3.64 -23.72 -7.16
N ILE A 247 -3.14 -24.90 -7.55
CA ILE A 247 -2.76 -25.22 -8.94
C ILE A 247 -4.00 -25.39 -9.83
N ASP A 248 -5.07 -26.01 -9.32
CA ASP A 248 -6.32 -26.22 -10.06
C ASP A 248 -7.12 -24.92 -10.23
N ILE A 249 -6.98 -23.95 -9.31
CA ILE A 249 -7.52 -22.58 -9.40
C ILE A 249 -6.56 -21.66 -10.18
N ALA A 250 -5.27 -22.01 -10.32
CA ALA A 250 -4.24 -21.20 -10.98
C ALA A 250 -4.34 -21.25 -12.50
N ALA A 251 -5.36 -20.61 -13.06
CA ALA A 251 -5.43 -20.33 -14.47
C ALA A 251 -4.61 -19.12 -15.01
N PRO A 252 -3.68 -18.39 -14.32
CA PRO A 252 -3.00 -17.28 -15.01
C PRO A 252 -1.47 -17.35 -15.07
N TRP A 253 -0.77 -18.31 -14.45
CA TRP A 253 0.69 -18.18 -14.24
C TRP A 253 1.52 -19.36 -14.76
N PRO A 254 1.54 -19.61 -16.08
CA PRO A 254 2.33 -20.68 -16.68
C PRO A 254 3.81 -20.60 -16.28
N ASP A 255 4.36 -19.40 -16.13
CA ASP A 255 5.77 -19.22 -15.76
C ASP A 255 6.08 -19.59 -14.30
N ILE A 256 5.20 -19.21 -13.34
CA ILE A 256 5.38 -19.59 -11.93
C ILE A 256 5.25 -21.09 -11.78
N VAL A 257 4.24 -21.67 -12.44
CA VAL A 257 3.97 -23.10 -12.43
C VAL A 257 5.11 -23.88 -13.08
N ALA A 258 5.57 -23.46 -14.27
CA ALA A 258 6.70 -24.08 -14.97
C ALA A 258 8.00 -24.00 -14.16
N ARG A 259 8.28 -22.84 -13.55
CA ARG A 259 9.48 -22.67 -12.72
C ARG A 259 9.41 -23.49 -11.43
N PHE A 260 8.23 -23.65 -10.84
CA PHE A 260 8.02 -24.54 -9.71
C PHE A 260 8.31 -25.99 -10.08
N PHE A 261 7.70 -26.49 -11.17
CA PHE A 261 7.93 -27.87 -11.62
C PHE A 261 9.39 -28.12 -12.06
N GLY A 262 10.00 -27.20 -12.81
CA GLY A 262 11.43 -27.31 -13.15
C GLY A 262 12.37 -27.23 -11.93
N THR A 263 11.94 -26.54 -10.86
CA THR A 263 12.67 -26.54 -9.59
C THR A 263 12.52 -27.88 -8.86
N MET A 264 11.35 -28.54 -8.94
CA MET A 264 11.13 -29.87 -8.38
C MET A 264 12.01 -30.93 -9.05
N GLU A 265 12.15 -30.88 -10.37
CA GLU A 265 12.99 -31.82 -11.13
C GLU A 265 14.48 -31.72 -10.74
N THR A 266 14.95 -30.49 -10.48
CA THR A 266 16.35 -30.23 -10.11
C THR A 266 16.57 -30.07 -8.60
N LEU A 267 15.57 -30.39 -7.77
CA LEU A 267 15.55 -30.07 -6.35
C LEU A 267 16.71 -30.70 -5.57
N SER A 268 17.04 -31.95 -5.89
CA SER A 268 18.13 -32.68 -5.24
C SER A 268 19.51 -32.06 -5.53
N GLU A 269 19.74 -31.59 -6.75
CA GLU A 269 21.00 -30.92 -7.12
C GLU A 269 21.09 -29.52 -6.51
N ARG A 270 19.98 -28.77 -6.53
CA ARG A 270 19.91 -27.46 -5.89
C ARG A 270 20.17 -27.54 -4.39
N ARG A 271 19.60 -28.54 -3.70
CA ARG A 271 19.86 -28.80 -2.26
C ARG A 271 21.33 -29.08 -1.97
N LYS A 272 22.04 -29.77 -2.87
CA LYS A 272 23.48 -30.03 -2.72
C LYS A 272 24.34 -28.76 -2.86
N LYS A 273 23.87 -27.79 -3.66
CA LYS A 273 24.55 -26.51 -3.91
C LYS A 273 24.14 -25.38 -2.94
N ASP A 274 23.05 -25.56 -2.20
CA ASP A 274 22.52 -24.58 -1.24
C ASP A 274 23.27 -24.62 0.09
N THR A 275 24.54 -24.20 0.07
CA THR A 275 25.44 -24.18 1.23
C THR A 275 24.87 -23.36 2.39
N THR A 276 24.21 -22.23 2.13
CA THR A 276 23.59 -21.39 3.16
C THR A 276 22.48 -22.13 3.91
N ARG A 277 21.62 -22.87 3.19
CA ARG A 277 20.61 -23.72 3.82
C ARG A 277 21.25 -24.94 4.48
N ALA A 278 22.28 -25.54 3.90
CA ALA A 278 23.01 -26.65 4.50
C ALA A 278 23.70 -26.23 5.81
N ILE A 279 24.18 -24.99 5.91
CA ILE A 279 24.69 -24.36 7.14
C ILE A 279 23.54 -24.15 8.11
N LEU A 280 22.43 -23.51 7.72
CA LEU A 280 21.24 -23.31 8.59
C LEU A 280 20.58 -24.63 9.04
N TRP A 281 20.72 -25.72 8.28
CA TRP A 281 20.24 -27.07 8.62
C TRP A 281 21.26 -27.90 9.41
N ARG A 282 22.58 -27.74 9.17
CA ARG A 282 23.66 -28.37 9.96
C ARG A 282 23.85 -27.69 11.31
N GLU A 283 23.61 -26.39 11.37
CA GLU A 283 23.33 -25.65 12.59
C GLU A 283 21.94 -26.09 13.06
N THR A 284 21.78 -27.37 13.43
CA THR A 284 20.66 -27.85 14.24
C THR A 284 20.69 -27.11 15.57
N LEU A 285 20.22 -25.87 15.53
CA LEU A 285 19.66 -25.13 16.62
C LEU A 285 18.17 -25.24 16.38
N ARG A 286 17.52 -26.11 17.18
CA ARG A 286 16.06 -26.15 17.16
C ARG A 286 15.61 -24.73 17.52
N SER A 287 14.70 -24.14 16.75
CA SER A 287 14.16 -22.79 17.03
C SER A 287 13.70 -22.63 18.49
N THR A 288 13.30 -23.74 19.14
CA THR A 288 12.97 -23.86 20.56
C THR A 288 14.14 -23.59 21.53
N GLU A 289 15.39 -23.91 21.16
CA GLU A 289 16.57 -23.69 22.01
C GLU A 289 17.00 -22.23 22.01
N PHE A 290 16.90 -21.53 20.87
CA PHE A 290 17.14 -20.08 20.81
C PHE A 290 16.05 -19.31 21.54
N PHE A 291 14.79 -19.73 21.42
CA PHE A 291 13.69 -19.09 22.15
C PHE A 291 13.83 -19.29 23.67
N SER A 292 14.25 -20.47 24.12
CA SER A 292 14.51 -20.74 25.54
C SER A 292 15.70 -19.94 26.06
N LYS A 293 16.82 -19.89 25.33
CA LYS A 293 17.99 -19.07 25.70
C LYS A 293 17.68 -17.56 25.67
N TYR A 294 16.84 -17.12 24.75
CA TYR A 294 16.37 -15.73 24.69
C TYR A 294 15.47 -15.37 25.87
N ILE A 295 14.56 -16.26 26.27
CA ILE A 295 13.72 -16.10 27.47
C ILE A 295 14.61 -16.05 28.73
N GLU A 296 15.56 -16.97 28.88
CA GLU A 296 16.51 -16.98 30.01
C GLU A 296 17.34 -15.69 30.08
N GLN A 297 17.89 -15.22 28.96
CA GLN A 297 18.67 -13.98 28.92
C GLN A 297 17.83 -12.73 29.22
N LYS A 298 16.57 -12.72 28.78
CA LYS A 298 15.61 -11.64 29.05
C LYS A 298 15.24 -11.57 30.53
N GLU A 299 15.08 -12.71 31.20
CA GLU A 299 14.80 -12.78 32.64
C GLU A 299 16.04 -12.46 33.50
N LEU A 300 17.25 -12.80 33.04
CA LEU A 300 18.51 -12.43 33.71
C LEU A 300 18.76 -10.90 33.70
N HIS A 301 18.38 -10.20 32.63
CA HIS A 301 18.50 -8.74 32.54
C HIS A 301 17.43 -7.97 33.31
N ARG A 302 16.34 -8.63 33.72
CA ARG A 302 15.30 -8.03 34.58
C ARG A 302 15.62 -8.09 36.07
N ARG A 303 16.62 -8.89 36.47
CA ARG A 303 17.02 -9.13 37.87
C ARG A 303 18.30 -8.37 38.29
N LYS A 304 18.86 -7.55 37.39
CA LYS A 304 19.92 -6.58 37.68
C LYS A 304 19.36 -5.18 37.48
#